data_AF-A0A957IAI8-F1
#
_entry.id   AF-A0A957IAI8-F1
#
_cell.length_a   1.000
_cell.length_b   1.000
_cell.length_c   1.000
_cell.angle_alpha   90.00
_cell.angle_beta   90.00
_cell.angle_gamma   90.00
#
_symmetry.space_group_name_H-M   'P 1'
#
loop_
_entity.id
_entity.type
_entity.pdbx_description
1 polymer ?
#
loop_
_entity_poly.entity_id
_entity_poly.type
_entity_poly.pdbx_seq_one_letter_code
_entity_poly.pdbx_strand_id
1 'polypeptide(L)'
;MVTGWQNREFQLIFLAIVVGLGAAFIAVRFLRLNFLFGIVVFFFVFFLIFDRASVQQKALVKTYQASISDSTLVVQNILDMKGIPYRKSGSSRFLLEKDGVEISLKHVSGTYGGDPGTVLTLIPHDPDSWQLIFSLRQKLDEAFRPRGL
;
A
#
# COMPACT_ATOMS: atom_id res chain seq x y z
N MET A 1 14.62 -13.34 13.33
CA MET A 1 14.20 -11.95 13.13
C MET A 1 13.08 -11.95 12.09
N VAL A 2 11.85 -11.65 12.51
CA VAL A 2 10.69 -11.55 11.61
C VAL A 2 10.95 -10.36 10.68
N THR A 3 10.97 -10.59 9.37
CA THR A 3 11.19 -9.52 8.41
C THR A 3 10.09 -8.47 8.55
N GLY A 4 10.41 -7.18 8.38
CA GLY A 4 9.40 -6.10 8.47
C GLY A 4 8.21 -6.28 7.50
N TRP A 5 8.37 -7.15 6.51
CA TRP A 5 7.32 -7.58 5.57
C TRP A 5 6.35 -8.59 6.21
N GLN A 6 6.85 -9.65 6.85
CA GLN A 6 6.02 -10.58 7.63
C GLN A 6 5.21 -9.85 8.70
N ASN A 7 5.81 -8.89 9.41
CA ASN A 7 5.12 -8.18 10.49
C ASN A 7 3.90 -7.38 9.99
N ARG A 8 3.92 -6.90 8.74
CA ARG A 8 2.79 -6.15 8.15
C ARG A 8 1.69 -7.07 7.62
N GLU A 9 2.04 -8.21 7.02
CA GLU A 9 1.03 -9.21 6.64
C GLU A 9 0.32 -9.78 7.87
N PHE A 10 1.07 -10.02 8.97
CA PHE A 10 0.49 -10.42 10.25
C PHE A 10 -0.50 -9.38 10.80
N GLN A 11 -0.24 -8.08 10.65
CA GLN A 11 -1.17 -7.02 11.06
C GLN A 11 -2.46 -7.02 10.23
N LEU A 12 -2.37 -7.24 8.91
CA LEU A 12 -3.55 -7.33 8.05
C LEU A 12 -4.39 -8.57 8.36
N ILE A 13 -3.74 -9.72 8.56
CA ILE A 13 -4.39 -10.96 8.96
C ILE A 13 -5.09 -10.77 10.30
N PHE A 14 -4.41 -10.16 11.28
CA PHE A 14 -4.97 -9.91 12.60
C PHE A 14 -6.20 -9.00 12.54
N LEU A 15 -6.13 -7.89 11.80
CA LEU A 15 -7.27 -6.98 11.60
C LEU A 15 -8.46 -7.71 10.96
N ALA A 16 -8.23 -8.48 9.90
CA ALA A 16 -9.27 -9.22 9.21
C ALA A 16 -9.93 -10.27 10.12
N ILE A 17 -9.15 -10.95 10.97
CA ILE A 17 -9.67 -11.90 11.97
C ILE A 17 -10.55 -11.17 12.99
N VAL A 18 -10.08 -10.06 13.57
CA VAL A 18 -10.83 -9.33 14.60
C VAL A 18 -12.17 -8.83 14.05
N VAL A 19 -12.18 -8.23 12.86
CA VAL A 19 -13.42 -7.73 12.27
C VAL A 19 -14.33 -8.88 11.83
N GLY A 20 -13.77 -9.95 11.27
CA GLY A 20 -14.53 -11.14 10.92
C GLY A 20 -15.22 -11.77 12.14
N LEU A 21 -14.50 -11.92 13.26
CA LEU A 21 -15.04 -12.44 14.52
C LEU A 21 -16.14 -11.55 15.08
N GLY A 22 -15.94 -10.22 15.05
CA GLY A 22 -16.96 -9.26 15.44
C GLY A 22 -18.24 -9.38 14.61
N ALA A 23 -18.12 -9.47 13.29
CA ALA A 23 -19.25 -9.63 12.38
C ALA A 23 -20.00 -10.96 12.60
N ALA A 24 -19.26 -12.06 12.79
CA ALA A 24 -19.83 -13.37 13.08
C ALA A 24 -20.55 -13.40 14.43
N PHE A 25 -19.98 -12.78 15.46
CA PHE A 25 -20.61 -12.63 16.77
C PHE A 25 -21.91 -11.83 16.67
N ILE A 26 -21.89 -10.71 15.93
CA ILE A 26 -23.09 -9.89 15.70
C ILE A 26 -24.18 -10.71 14.98
N ALA A 27 -23.80 -11.44 13.93
CA ALA A 27 -24.71 -12.28 13.16
C ALA A 27 -25.36 -13.40 14.01
N VAL A 28 -24.59 -14.10 14.83
CA VAL A 28 -25.12 -15.16 15.69
C VAL A 28 -25.96 -14.58 16.84
N ARG A 29 -25.50 -13.49 17.47
CA ARG A 29 -26.13 -12.96 18.70
C ARG A 29 -27.37 -12.11 18.45
N PHE A 30 -27.38 -11.31 17.39
CA PHE A 30 -28.44 -10.33 17.11
C PHE A 30 -29.36 -10.76 15.97
N LEU A 31 -28.82 -11.41 14.92
CA LEU A 31 -29.64 -11.92 13.81
C LEU A 31 -30.19 -13.34 14.06
N ARG A 32 -29.85 -13.94 15.20
CA ARG A 32 -30.22 -15.33 15.59
C ARG A 32 -29.91 -16.35 14.49
N LEU A 33 -28.86 -16.09 13.72
CA LEU A 33 -28.42 -17.00 12.67
C LEU A 33 -27.75 -18.22 13.31
N ASN A 34 -27.91 -19.38 12.67
CA ASN A 34 -27.24 -20.60 13.09
C ASN A 34 -25.73 -20.41 13.10
N PHE A 35 -25.04 -21.09 14.01
CA PHE A 35 -23.58 -21.04 14.13
C PHE A 35 -22.85 -21.30 12.80
N LEU A 36 -23.33 -22.27 12.03
CA LEU A 36 -22.85 -22.55 10.66
C LEU A 36 -22.93 -21.34 9.73
N PHE A 37 -24.00 -20.56 9.83
CA PHE A 37 -24.18 -19.34 9.04
C PHE A 37 -23.28 -18.20 9.53
N GLY A 38 -23.04 -18.12 10.85
CA GLY A 38 -22.03 -17.22 11.44
C GLY A 38 -20.63 -17.48 10.91
N ILE A 39 -20.25 -18.75 10.70
CA ILE A 39 -18.97 -19.13 10.06
C ILE A 39 -18.90 -18.62 8.62
N VAL A 40 -19.98 -18.76 7.84
CA VAL A 40 -20.02 -18.25 6.46
C VAL A 40 -19.86 -16.72 6.44
N VAL A 41 -20.54 -16.01 7.34
CA VAL A 41 -20.39 -14.55 7.49
C VAL A 41 -18.97 -14.18 7.89
N PHE A 42 -18.34 -14.92 8.80
CA PHE A 42 -16.93 -14.73 9.17
C PHE A 42 -16.03 -14.78 7.94
N PHE A 43 -16.09 -15.87 7.17
CA PHE A 43 -15.22 -16.04 6.01
C PHE A 43 -15.49 -14.96 4.95
N PHE A 44 -16.76 -14.64 4.69
CA PHE A 44 -17.11 -13.61 3.72
C PHE A 44 -16.53 -12.24 4.08
N VAL A 45 -16.70 -11.81 5.33
CA VAL A 45 -16.17 -10.52 5.82
C VAL A 45 -14.64 -10.55 5.88
N PHE A 46 -14.06 -11.66 6.35
CA PHE A 46 -12.61 -11.86 6.39
C PHE A 46 -11.98 -11.67 5.01
N PHE A 47 -12.49 -12.38 3.98
CA PHE A 47 -11.95 -12.28 2.63
C PHE A 47 -12.11 -10.88 2.03
N LEU A 48 -13.25 -10.21 2.25
CA LEU A 48 -13.47 -8.85 1.76
C LEU A 48 -12.49 -7.84 2.38
N ILE A 49 -12.28 -7.91 3.69
CA ILE A 49 -11.37 -7.00 4.40
C ILE A 49 -9.93 -7.31 4.04
N PHE A 50 -9.57 -8.58 4.01
CA PHE A 50 -8.22 -9.00 3.66
C PHE A 50 -7.87 -8.58 2.22
N ASP A 51 -8.76 -8.79 1.26
CA ASP A 51 -8.56 -8.38 -0.14
C ASP A 51 -8.40 -6.85 -0.24
N ARG A 52 -9.32 -6.08 0.34
CA ARG A 52 -9.24 -4.61 0.34
C ARG A 52 -7.97 -4.08 1.00
N ALA A 53 -7.60 -4.62 2.15
CA ALA A 53 -6.42 -4.17 2.87
C ALA A 53 -5.12 -4.58 2.15
N SER A 54 -5.10 -5.75 1.51
CA SER A 54 -3.98 -6.19 0.66
C SER A 54 -3.81 -5.26 -0.55
N VAL A 55 -4.89 -4.90 -1.24
CA VAL A 55 -4.88 -3.97 -2.37
C VAL A 55 -4.37 -2.59 -1.94
N GLN A 56 -4.87 -2.06 -0.81
CA GLN A 56 -4.40 -0.80 -0.25
C GLN A 56 -2.91 -0.84 0.09
N GLN A 57 -2.45 -1.90 0.76
CA GLN A 57 -1.03 -2.03 1.10
C GLN A 57 -0.13 -2.10 -0.14
N LYS A 58 -0.55 -2.83 -1.18
CA LYS A 58 0.15 -2.87 -2.47
C LYS A 58 0.20 -1.51 -3.14
N ALA A 59 -0.86 -0.70 -3.03
CA ALA A 59 -0.89 0.65 -3.58
C ALA A 59 0.07 1.58 -2.82
N LEU A 60 0.15 1.45 -1.50
CA LEU A 60 0.98 2.27 -0.63
C LEU A 60 2.47 1.95 -0.73
N VAL A 61 2.86 0.69 -0.90
CA VAL A 61 4.28 0.28 -0.83
C VAL A 61 4.66 -0.60 -2.00
N LYS A 62 5.76 -0.29 -2.68
CA LYS A 62 6.41 -1.22 -3.63
C LYS A 62 7.89 -0.99 -3.74
N THR A 63 8.58 -2.08 -3.96
CA THR A 63 9.99 -2.09 -4.32
C THR A 63 10.13 -2.08 -5.83
N TYR A 64 10.90 -1.13 -6.36
CA TYR A 64 11.36 -1.11 -7.74
C TYR A 64 12.84 -1.50 -7.78
N GLN A 65 13.22 -2.28 -8.78
CA GLN A 65 14.63 -2.58 -9.07
C GLN A 65 15.25 -1.41 -9.84
N ALA A 66 15.44 -0.29 -9.15
CA ALA A 66 16.02 0.92 -9.71
C ALA A 66 16.83 1.65 -8.62
N SER A 67 17.85 2.38 -9.05
CA SER A 67 18.62 3.24 -8.15
C SER A 67 17.74 4.32 -7.54
N ILE A 68 18.13 4.85 -6.37
CA ILE A 68 17.36 5.90 -5.71
C ILE A 68 17.37 7.21 -6.50
N SER A 69 18.45 7.50 -7.24
CA SER A 69 18.56 8.67 -8.11
C SER A 69 17.59 8.57 -9.28
N ASP A 70 17.55 7.43 -9.97
CA ASP A 70 16.63 7.22 -11.10
C ASP A 70 15.19 7.24 -10.63
N SER A 71 14.92 6.59 -9.49
CA SER A 71 13.58 6.59 -8.89
C SER A 71 13.11 8.00 -8.51
N THR A 72 14.01 8.84 -8.02
CA THR A 72 13.71 10.24 -7.68
C THR A 72 13.37 11.05 -8.93
N LEU A 73 14.12 10.86 -10.02
CA LEU A 73 13.85 11.52 -11.31
C LEU A 73 12.52 11.06 -11.91
N VAL A 74 12.23 9.76 -11.89
CA VAL A 74 10.97 9.20 -12.39
C VAL A 74 9.77 9.76 -11.61
N VAL A 75 9.85 9.81 -10.28
CA VAL A 75 8.79 10.40 -9.44
C VAL A 75 8.60 11.87 -9.77
N GLN A 76 9.69 12.63 -9.88
CA GLN A 76 9.63 14.05 -10.22
C GLN A 76 8.96 14.28 -11.57
N ASN A 77 9.39 13.56 -12.61
CA ASN A 77 8.80 13.64 -13.95
C ASN A 77 7.30 13.32 -13.94
N ILE A 78 6.85 12.31 -13.18
CA ILE A 78 5.42 11.97 -13.09
C ILE A 78 4.61 13.05 -12.41
N LEU A 79 5.13 13.64 -11.33
CA LEU A 79 4.47 14.74 -10.62
C LEU A 79 4.35 15.96 -11.53
N ASP A 80 5.44 16.33 -12.22
CA ASP A 80 5.47 17.42 -13.20
C ASP A 80 4.50 17.16 -14.35
N MET A 81 4.47 15.95 -14.92
CA MET A 81 3.54 15.58 -16.00
C MET A 81 2.07 15.60 -15.58
N LYS A 82 1.77 15.33 -14.30
CA LYS A 82 0.40 15.45 -13.78
C LYS A 82 0.04 16.88 -13.34
N GLY A 83 1.01 17.81 -13.35
CA GLY A 83 0.81 19.16 -12.85
C GLY A 83 0.52 19.21 -11.34
N ILE A 84 0.95 18.19 -10.60
CA ILE A 84 0.71 18.10 -9.15
C ILE A 84 1.76 18.94 -8.44
N PRO A 85 1.39 19.96 -7.65
CA PRO A 85 2.35 20.74 -6.89
C PRO A 85 2.94 19.89 -5.76
N TYR A 86 4.26 19.83 -5.68
CA TYR A 86 4.96 19.12 -4.62
C TYR A 86 6.05 19.99 -4.00
N ARG A 87 6.35 19.70 -2.74
CA ARG A 87 7.49 20.23 -2.02
C ARG A 87 8.48 19.12 -1.77
N LYS A 88 9.74 19.32 -2.17
CA LYS A 88 10.79 18.35 -1.90
C LYS A 88 11.29 18.52 -0.47
N SER A 89 11.24 17.46 0.32
CA SER A 89 11.72 17.42 1.71
C SER A 89 12.95 16.51 1.81
N GLY A 90 14.12 17.05 1.46
CA GLY A 90 15.38 16.30 1.38
C GLY A 90 15.62 15.64 0.02
N SER A 91 16.49 14.64 -0.05
CA SER A 91 16.87 14.01 -1.33
C SER A 91 15.81 13.05 -1.88
N SER A 92 15.02 12.42 -1.01
CA SER A 92 14.20 11.26 -1.35
C SER A 92 12.75 11.30 -0.82
N ARG A 93 12.24 12.48 -0.44
CA ARG A 93 10.83 12.67 -0.05
C ARG A 93 10.18 13.82 -0.80
N PHE A 94 8.92 13.62 -1.17
CA PHE A 94 8.06 14.60 -1.84
C PHE A 94 6.76 14.72 -1.06
N LEU A 95 6.37 15.95 -0.74
CA LEU A 95 5.17 16.24 0.04
C LEU A 95 4.19 17.00 -0.85
N LEU A 96 3.02 16.42 -1.07
CA LEU A 96 1.94 16.98 -1.86
C LEU A 96 0.97 17.67 -0.88
N GLU A 97 1.32 18.88 -0.45
CA GLU A 97 0.61 19.62 0.62
C GLU A 97 -0.89 19.81 0.32
N LYS A 98 -1.25 20.04 -0.94
CA LYS A 98 -2.66 20.23 -1.35
C LYS A 98 -3.48 18.94 -1.37
N ASP A 99 -2.83 17.80 -1.57
CA ASP A 99 -3.50 16.51 -1.80
C ASP A 99 -3.37 15.56 -0.59
N GLY A 100 -2.69 16.00 0.48
CA GLY A 100 -2.51 15.22 1.68
C GLY A 100 -1.72 13.93 1.44
N VAL A 101 -0.75 13.90 0.52
CA VAL A 101 0.05 12.70 0.24
C VAL A 101 1.53 12.97 0.42
N GLU A 102 2.24 12.07 1.09
CA GLU A 102 3.70 12.06 1.13
C GLU A 102 4.25 10.85 0.36
N ILE A 103 5.22 11.10 -0.52
CA ILE A 103 5.97 10.08 -1.25
C ILE A 103 7.35 9.97 -0.62
N SER A 104 7.68 8.82 -0.06
CA SER A 104 8.98 8.51 0.52
C SER A 104 9.68 7.42 -0.28
N LEU A 105 10.89 7.72 -0.74
CA LEU A 105 11.80 6.78 -1.39
C LEU A 105 12.87 6.36 -0.37
N LYS A 106 13.04 5.05 -0.19
CA LYS A 106 14.06 4.47 0.69
C LYS A 106 14.88 3.44 -0.08
N HIS A 107 16.20 3.53 0.08
CA HIS A 107 17.10 2.50 -0.43
C HIS A 107 16.90 1.20 0.34
N VAL A 108 16.72 0.10 -0.37
CA VAL A 108 16.75 -1.24 0.21
C VAL A 108 18.01 -1.92 -0.26
N SER A 109 18.96 -2.03 0.68
CA SER A 109 20.13 -2.88 0.51
C SER A 109 19.63 -4.32 0.37
N GLY A 110 19.92 -4.97 -0.75
CA GLY A 110 19.49 -6.33 -1.02
C GLY A 110 19.90 -7.25 0.12
N THR A 111 18.94 -7.80 0.85
CA THR A 111 19.22 -8.91 1.77
C THR A 111 19.41 -10.15 0.90
N TYR A 112 20.63 -10.72 0.92
CA TYR A 112 21.04 -11.92 0.17
C TYR A 112 20.95 -11.82 -1.36
N GLY A 113 21.98 -11.24 -1.98
CA GLY A 113 22.33 -11.49 -3.39
C GLY A 113 21.40 -10.91 -4.47
N GLY A 114 20.40 -10.11 -4.09
CA GLY A 114 19.55 -9.38 -5.04
C GLY A 114 20.10 -7.99 -5.33
N ASP A 115 19.88 -7.52 -6.57
CA ASP A 115 20.24 -6.17 -6.99
C ASP A 115 19.65 -5.10 -6.07
N PRO A 116 20.39 -4.00 -5.78
CA PRO A 116 19.89 -2.91 -4.96
C PRO A 116 18.59 -2.34 -5.53
N GLY A 117 17.59 -2.15 -4.67
CA GLY A 117 16.27 -1.66 -5.04
C GLY A 117 15.85 -0.43 -4.26
N THR A 118 14.85 0.30 -4.78
CA THR A 118 14.25 1.45 -4.12
C THR A 118 12.82 1.13 -3.72
N VAL A 119 12.51 1.26 -2.43
CA VAL A 119 11.12 1.18 -1.93
C VAL A 119 10.48 2.56 -2.04
N LEU A 120 9.41 2.61 -2.82
CA LEU A 120 8.49 3.73 -2.89
C LEU A 120 7.33 3.48 -1.92
N THR A 121 7.16 4.41 -0.98
CA THR A 121 6.05 4.44 -0.02
C THR A 121 5.22 5.70 -0.27
N LEU A 122 3.93 5.52 -0.57
CA LEU A 122 2.92 6.56 -0.57
C LEU A 122 2.25 6.56 0.81
N ILE A 123 2.13 7.72 1.43
CA ILE A 123 1.56 7.90 2.78
C ILE A 123 0.39 8.87 2.65
N PRO A 124 -0.87 8.40 2.80
CA PRO A 124 -2.03 9.27 2.88
C PRO A 124 -2.05 9.97 4.25
N HIS A 125 -2.25 11.27 4.25
CA HIS A 125 -2.64 12.06 5.42
C HIS A 125 -4.16 12.29 5.47
N ASP A 126 -4.83 12.24 4.31
CA ASP A 126 -6.28 12.41 4.20
C ASP A 126 -6.98 11.18 3.61
N PRO A 127 -8.20 10.83 4.06
CA PRO A 127 -8.97 9.72 3.50
C PRO A 127 -9.39 9.93 2.03
N ASP A 128 -9.51 11.17 1.56
CA ASP A 128 -9.87 11.45 0.16
C ASP A 128 -8.69 11.28 -0.82
N SER A 129 -7.48 11.14 -0.30
CA SER A 129 -6.25 11.02 -1.10
C SER A 129 -6.09 9.65 -1.78
N TRP A 130 -6.93 8.65 -1.46
CA TRP A 130 -6.83 7.30 -1.99
C TRP A 130 -6.93 7.24 -3.51
N GLN A 131 -7.84 7.99 -4.13
CA GLN A 131 -7.99 7.99 -5.60
C GLN A 131 -6.73 8.53 -6.28
N LEU A 132 -6.12 9.56 -5.70
CA LEU A 132 -4.87 10.13 -6.17
C LEU A 132 -3.72 9.13 -6.00
N ILE A 133 -3.64 8.43 -4.86
CA ILE A 133 -2.65 7.37 -4.60
C ILE A 133 -2.76 6.24 -5.63
N PHE A 134 -3.96 5.72 -5.91
CA PHE A 134 -4.12 4.68 -6.93
C PHE A 134 -3.70 5.18 -8.32
N SER A 135 -4.09 6.41 -8.68
CA SER A 135 -3.74 7.00 -9.98
C SER A 135 -2.25 7.30 -10.13
N LEU A 136 -1.58 7.74 -9.05
CA LEU A 136 -0.13 7.97 -9.02
C LEU A 136 0.58 6.64 -9.12
N ARG A 137 0.08 5.66 -8.38
CA ARG A 137 0.66 4.33 -8.36
C ARG A 137 0.65 3.67 -9.72
N GLN A 138 -0.47 3.71 -10.43
CA GLN A 138 -0.55 3.15 -11.77
C GLN A 138 0.49 3.79 -12.71
N LYS A 139 0.61 5.12 -12.71
CA LYS A 139 1.62 5.81 -13.53
C LYS A 139 3.05 5.51 -13.14
N LEU A 140 3.34 5.42 -11.84
CA LEU A 140 4.65 5.01 -11.34
C LEU A 140 4.97 3.60 -11.82
N ASP A 141 4.03 2.67 -11.71
CA ASP A 141 4.20 1.30 -12.20
C ASP A 141 4.43 1.21 -13.71
N GLU A 142 3.77 2.06 -14.50
CA GLU A 142 4.02 2.18 -15.94
C GLU A 142 5.41 2.75 -16.26
N ALA A 143 5.88 3.73 -15.51
CA ALA A 143 7.18 4.35 -15.73
C ALA A 143 8.36 3.46 -15.29
N PHE A 144 8.16 2.65 -14.24
CA PHE A 144 9.14 1.69 -13.74
C PHE A 144 9.08 0.33 -14.43
N ARG A 145 8.13 0.08 -15.34
CA ARG A 145 8.16 -1.15 -16.16
C ARG A 145 9.43 -1.15 -17.01
N PRO A 146 10.17 -2.27 -17.08
CA PRO A 146 11.27 -2.38 -18.03
C PRO A 146 10.70 -2.18 -19.43
N ARG A 147 11.03 -1.03 -20.03
CA ARG A 147 10.78 -0.83 -21.45
C ARG A 147 11.79 -1.72 -22.14
N GLY A 148 11.33 -2.86 -22.64
CA GLY A 148 12.16 -3.78 -23.40
C GLY A 148 12.94 -3.00 -24.45
N LEU A 149 14.25 -2.98 -24.28
CA LEU A 149 15.26 -2.70 -25.29
C LEU A 149 15.85 -4.06 -25.67
#